data_AF-A0A6X8LNN4-F1
#
_entry.id   AF-A0A6X8LNN4-F1
#
_cell.length_a   1.000
_cell.length_b   1.000
_cell.length_c   1.000
_cell.angle_alpha   90.00
_cell.angle_beta   90.00
_cell.angle_gamma   90.00
#
_symmetry.space_group_name_H-M   'P 1'
#
loop_
_entity.id
_entity.type
_entity.pdbx_description
1 polymer ?
#
loop_
_entity_poly.entity_id
_entity_poly.type
_entity_poly.pdbx_seq_one_letter_code
_entity_poly.pdbx_strand_id
1 'polypeptide(L)' 'LAENGLFSLPKECFKSVTLGCAMQEQDRNKILCMIHNHLPETNIFENKINKRNYSLDHLKV' A
#
# COMPACT_ATOMS: atom_id res chain seq x y z
N LEU A 1 2.01 11.62 35.32
CA LEU A 1 2.68 10.77 34.32
C LEU A 1 1.78 9.55 34.12
N ALA A 2 0.94 9.56 33.07
CA ALA A 2 0.02 8.45 32.80
C ALA A 2 0.65 7.58 31.69
N GLU A 3 1.01 6.35 32.05
CA GLU A 3 1.75 5.35 31.26
C GLU A 3 0.94 4.67 30.13
N ASN A 4 -0.12 5.29 29.60
CA ASN A 4 -1.03 4.61 28.66
C ASN A 4 -1.04 5.20 27.24
N GLY A 5 0.03 5.91 26.86
CA GLY A 5 0.13 6.62 25.59
C GLY A 5 0.58 5.79 24.37
N LEU A 6 0.69 4.46 24.48
CA LEU A 6 1.26 3.61 23.42
C LEU A 6 0.25 2.82 22.57
N PHE A 7 -1.06 2.86 22.89
CA PHE A 7 -2.06 2.04 22.18
C PHE A 7 -3.35 2.74 21.76
N SER A 8 -3.38 4.07 21.66
CA SER A 8 -4.42 4.69 20.83
C SER A 8 -3.96 4.66 19.37
N LEU A 9 -4.04 3.49 18.72
CA LEU A 9 -4.09 3.44 17.26
C LEU A 9 -5.15 4.47 16.82
N PRO A 10 -4.85 5.41 15.91
CA PRO A 10 -5.83 6.38 15.46
C PRO A 10 -7.07 5.63 14.96
N LYS A 11 -8.27 6.13 15.29
CA LYS A 11 -9.57 5.54 14.89
C LYS A 11 -9.70 5.33 13.38
N GLU A 12 -8.83 5.93 12.59
CA GLU A 12 -8.69 5.72 11.14
C GLU A 12 -7.42 4.90 10.87
N CYS A 13 -7.52 3.58 11.03
CA CYS A 13 -6.54 2.68 10.43
C CYS A 13 -6.73 2.74 8.91
N PHE A 14 -6.00 3.61 8.22
CA PHE A 14 -5.91 3.60 6.77
C PHE A 14 -5.43 2.22 6.34
N LYS A 15 -6.32 1.42 5.76
CA LYS A 15 -5.92 0.15 5.15
C LYS A 15 -5.04 0.50 3.96
N SER A 16 -3.82 -0.02 3.94
CA SER A 16 -2.93 0.14 2.80
C SER A 16 -2.39 -1.20 2.34
N VAL A 17 -2.32 -1.37 1.01
CA VAL A 17 -1.69 -2.53 0.38
C VAL A 17 -0.51 -2.04 -0.44
N THR A 18 0.65 -2.67 -0.25
CA THR A 18 1.85 -2.38 -1.03
C THR A 18 2.16 -3.55 -1.96
N LEU A 19 2.23 -3.28 -3.26
CA LEU A 19 2.61 -4.22 -4.30
C LEU A 19 4.13 -4.19 -4.48
N GLY A 20 4.81 -5.27 -4.09
CA GLY A 20 6.27 -5.35 -4.02
C GLY A 20 6.96 -6.04 -5.21
N CYS A 21 6.20 -6.59 -6.15
CA CYS A 21 6.74 -7.34 -7.29
C CYS A 21 6.44 -6.62 -8.61
N ALA A 22 7.39 -6.68 -9.54
CA ALA A 22 7.12 -6.30 -10.92
C ALA A 22 6.11 -7.29 -11.50
N MET A 23 4.95 -6.80 -11.95
CA MET A 23 3.87 -7.61 -12.50
C MET A 23 3.42 -7.08 -13.86
N GLN A 24 2.84 -7.97 -14.66
CA GLN A 24 2.21 -7.58 -15.92
C GLN A 24 0.98 -6.73 -15.64
N GLU A 25 0.71 -5.76 -16.52
CA GLU A 25 -0.39 -4.79 -16.36
C GLU A 25 -1.76 -5.48 -16.20
N GLN A 26 -1.99 -6.58 -16.91
CA GLN A 26 -3.23 -7.34 -16.82
C GLN A 26 -3.45 -7.94 -15.42
N ASP A 27 -2.41 -8.53 -14.83
CA ASP A 27 -2.51 -9.15 -13.51
C ASP A 27 -2.57 -8.10 -12.40
N ARG A 28 -1.85 -6.98 -12.58
CA ARG A 28 -1.98 -5.80 -11.74
C ARG A 28 -3.43 -5.32 -11.69
N ASN A 29 -4.07 -5.14 -12.84
CA ASN A 29 -5.46 -4.66 -12.89
C ASN A 29 -6.44 -5.64 -12.23
N LYS A 30 -6.24 -6.95 -12.37
CA LYS A 30 -7.04 -7.95 -11.66
C LYS A 30 -6.92 -7.82 -10.14
N ILE A 31 -5.69 -7.67 -9.64
CA ILE A 31 -5.42 -7.52 -8.20
C ILE A 31 -6.02 -6.22 -7.67
N LEU A 32 -5.86 -5.11 -8.39
CA LEU A 32 -6.48 -3.83 -8.01
C LEU A 32 -8.00 -3.95 -7.92
N CYS A 33 -8.65 -4.57 -8.91
CA CYS A 33 -10.09 -4.84 -8.87
C CYS A 33 -10.47 -5.71 -7.65
N MET A 34 -9.70 -6.77 -7.35
CA MET A 34 -9.95 -7.61 -6.18
C MET A 34 -9.84 -6.82 -4.88
N ILE A 35 -8.80 -6.00 -4.73
CA ILE A 35 -8.59 -5.18 -3.53
C ILE A 35 -9.74 -4.19 -3.37
N HIS A 36 -10.10 -3.43 -4.41
CA HIS A 36 -11.18 -2.46 -4.31
C HIS A 36 -12.54 -3.11 -4.02
N ASN A 37 -12.79 -4.31 -4.54
CA ASN A 37 -14.04 -5.03 -4.30
C ASN A 37 -14.17 -5.57 -2.87
N HIS A 38 -13.06 -6.05 -2.27
CA HIS A 38 -13.10 -6.70 -0.94
C HIS A 38 -12.68 -5.77 0.20
N LEU A 39 -11.87 -4.76 -0.11
CA LEU A 39 -11.29 -3.81 0.83
C LEU A 39 -11.51 -2.37 0.30
N PRO A 40 -12.76 -1.89 0.30
CA PRO A 40 -13.07 -0.51 -0.10
C PRO A 40 -12.26 0.48 0.76
N GLU A 41 -11.95 1.64 0.19
CA GLU A 41 -11.20 2.73 0.85
C GLU A 41 -9.74 2.37 1.24
N THR A 42 -9.17 1.34 0.61
CA THR A 42 -7.76 0.97 0.80
C THR A 42 -6.85 1.82 -0.09
N ASN A 43 -5.81 2.42 0.49
CA ASN A 43 -4.75 3.07 -0.27
C ASN A 43 -3.82 2.01 -0.87
N ILE A 44 -3.61 2.04 -2.18
CA ILE A 44 -2.73 1.08 -2.85
C ILE A 44 -1.45 1.79 -3.25
N PHE A 45 -0.33 1.15 -2.95
CA PHE A 45 1.00 1.62 -3.30
C PHE A 45 1.75 0.57 -4.10
N GLU A 46 2.59 1.03 -5.01
CA GLU A 46 3.44 0.20 -5.85
C GLU A 46 4.89 0.58 -5.62
N ASN A 47 5.71 -0.42 -5.32
CA ASN A 47 7.15 -0.26 -5.18
C ASN A 47 7.83 -0.56 -6.51
N LYS A 48 8.62 0.40 -7.00
CA LYS A 48 9.38 0.24 -8.24
C LYS A 48 10.85 0.56 -8.01
N ILE A 49 11.73 -0.34 -8.45
CA ILE A 49 13.16 -0.04 -8.44
C ILE A 49 13.44 1.02 -9.52
N ASN A 50 13.99 2.14 -9.10
CA ASN A 50 14.49 3.19 -9.96
C ASN A 50 15.84 2.75 -10.54
N LYS A 51 15.86 2.46 -11.84
CA LYS A 51 17.06 1.93 -12.51
C LYS A 51 18.21 2.93 -12.61
N ARG A 52 17.99 4.23 -12.36
CA ARG A 52 19.03 5.27 -12.50
C ARG A 52 19.89 5.41 -11.25
N ASN A 53 19.30 5.22 -10.08
CA ASN A 53 19.95 5.44 -8.78
C ASN A 53 19.79 4.24 -7.83
N TYR A 54 19.17 3.15 -8.28
CA TYR A 54 18.87 1.95 -7.50
C TYR A 54 18.04 2.20 -6.23
N SER A 55 17.27 3.30 -6.17
CA SER A 55 16.32 3.55 -5.09
C SER A 55 15.01 2.78 -5.28
N LEU A 56 14.26 2.62 -4.19
CA LEU A 56 12.90 2.11 -4.24
C LEU A 56 11.92 3.29 -4.28
N ASP A 57 11.25 3.49 -5.40
CA ASP A 57 10.20 4.49 -5.55
C ASP A 57 8.88 3.91 -5.02
N HIS A 58 8.20 4.66 -4.14
CA HIS A 58 6.90 4.28 -3.57
C HIS A 58 5.80 5.14 -4.20
N LEU A 59 5.07 4.56 -5.15
CA LEU A 59 4.10 5.25 -6.00
C LEU A 59 2.67 4.96 -5.53
N LYS A 60 1.83 5.99 -5.40
CA LYS A 60 0.40 5.81 -5.14
C LYS A 60 -0.31 5.41 -6.43
N VAL A 61 -1.16 4.38 -6.34
CA VAL A 61 -1.96 3.83 -7.45
C VAL A 61 -3.41 4.27 -7.33
#